data_AF-A0A4S2FXP6-F1
#
_entry.id   AF-A0A4S2FXP6-F1
#
_cell.length_a   1.000
_cell.length_b   1.000
_cell.length_c   1.000
_cell.angle_alpha   90.00
_cell.angle_beta   90.00
_cell.angle_gamma   90.00
#
_symmetry.space_group_name_H-M   'P 1'
#
loop_
_entity.id
_entity.type
_entity.pdbx_description
1 polymer ?
#
loop_
_entity_poly.entity_id
_entity_poly.type
_entity_poly.pdbx_seq_one_letter_code
_entity_poly.pdbx_strand_id
1 'polypeptide(L)' 'MAKQMTFKDLYLREKEKPTPAQSFIEDIAELTKRSANTVRMWLQGKQTPDALAQSLIAEKFDIDVSTLFPEN' A
#
# COMPACT_ATOMS: atom_id res chain seq x y z
N MET A 1 25.48 13.78 25.33
CA MET A 1 24.52 14.89 25.22
C MET A 1 23.24 14.34 24.60
N ALA A 2 22.13 14.28 25.35
CA ALA A 2 20.85 13.90 24.76
C ALA A 2 20.39 15.04 23.82
N LYS A 3 20.01 14.71 22.58
CA LYS A 3 19.49 15.67 21.62
C LYS A 3 18.21 16.28 22.20
N GLN A 4 18.22 17.56 22.51
CA GLN A 4 17.03 18.28 22.97
C GLN A 4 16.06 18.36 21.79
N MET A 5 14.85 17.83 21.97
CA MET A 5 13.81 17.75 20.94
C MET A 5 12.52 18.34 21.53
N THR A 6 11.89 19.26 20.80
CA THR A 6 10.64 19.87 21.25
C THR A 6 9.45 18.97 20.92
N PHE A 7 8.31 19.20 21.58
CA PHE A 7 7.06 18.52 21.22
C PHE A 7 6.66 18.77 19.75
N LYS A 8 6.97 19.96 19.22
CA LYS A 8 6.77 20.28 17.80
C LYS A 8 7.64 19.42 16.88
N ASP A 9 8.89 19.17 17.25
CA ASP A 9 9.80 18.33 16.46
C ASP A 9 9.32 16.87 16.41
N LEU A 10 8.73 16.37 17.50
CA LEU A 10 8.10 15.04 17.52
C LEU A 10 6.94 14.96 16.51
N TYR A 11 6.07 15.98 16.49
CA TYR A 11 4.98 16.04 15.52
C TYR A 11 5.47 16.14 14.07
N LEU A 12 6.47 16.98 13.79
CA LEU A 12 7.02 17.13 12.45
C LEU A 12 7.63 15.81 11.95
N ARG A 13 8.35 15.09 12.80
CA ARG A 13 8.89 13.76 12.48
C ARG A 13 7.79 12.75 12.17
N GLU A 14 6.68 12.78 12.90
CA GLU A 14 5.55 11.88 12.64
C GLU A 14 4.87 12.24 11.31
N LYS A 15 4.72 13.54 11.03
CA LYS A 15 4.13 14.06 9.79
C LYS A 15 4.94 13.72 8.54
N GLU A 16 6.26 13.57 8.66
CA GLU A 16 7.14 13.17 7.55
C GLU A 16 7.01 11.69 7.17
N LYS A 17 6.45 10.86 8.06
CA LYS A 17 6.23 9.45 7.73
C LYS A 17 5.13 9.31 6.66
N PRO A 18 5.23 8.30 5.79
CA PRO A 18 4.13 7.96 4.91
C PRO A 18 2.88 7.66 5.75
N THR A 19 1.74 8.15 5.28
CA THR A 19 0.45 7.79 5.85
C THR A 19 0.19 6.28 5.67
N PRO A 20 -0.65 5.64 6.49
CA PRO A 20 -0.97 4.22 6.34
C PRO A 20 -1.43 3.84 4.92
N ALA A 21 -2.18 4.71 4.25
CA ALA A 21 -2.61 4.51 2.87
C ALA A 21 -1.43 4.58 1.87
N GLN A 22 -0.47 5.48 2.10
CA GLN A 22 0.74 5.56 1.26
C GLN A 22 1.60 4.32 1.43
N SER A 23 1.85 3.89 2.67
CA SER A 23 2.59 2.65 2.94
C SER A 23 1.91 1.44 2.32
N PHE A 24 0.59 1.31 2.43
CA PHE A 24 -0.15 0.23 1.79
C PHE A 24 0.05 0.21 0.26
N ILE A 25 -0.06 1.37 -0.39
CA ILE A 25 0.11 1.47 -1.85
C ILE A 25 1.54 1.10 -2.25
N GLU A 26 2.54 1.57 -1.50
CA GLU A 26 3.96 1.27 -1.75
C GLU A 26 4.27 -0.21 -1.55
N ASP A 27 3.77 -0.83 -0.48
CA ASP A 27 3.93 -2.25 -0.19
C ASP A 27 3.36 -3.13 -1.32
N ILE A 28 2.16 -2.81 -1.81
CA ILE A 28 1.53 -3.56 -2.91
C ILE A 28 2.24 -3.30 -4.25
N ALA A 29 2.72 -2.08 -4.48
CA ALA A 29 3.50 -1.75 -5.66
C ALA A 29 4.81 -2.55 -5.71
N GLU A 30 5.52 -2.63 -4.57
CA GLU A 30 6.75 -3.40 -4.45
C GLU A 30 6.50 -4.91 -4.58
N LEU A 31 5.44 -5.42 -3.95
CA LEU A 31 5.04 -6.83 -4.03
C LEU A 31 4.77 -7.26 -5.47
N THR A 32 3.97 -6.47 -6.20
CA THR A 32 3.50 -6.82 -7.55
C THR A 32 4.46 -6.35 -8.66
N LYS A 33 5.55 -5.66 -8.31
CA LYS A 33 6.47 -5.01 -9.26
C LYS A 33 5.70 -4.12 -10.24
N ARG A 34 4.80 -3.29 -9.69
CA ARG A 34 4.02 -2.29 -10.43
C ARG A 34 4.28 -0.89 -9.86
N SER A 35 3.84 0.13 -10.58
CA SER A 35 3.94 1.50 -10.08
C SER A 35 2.87 1.75 -9.00
N ALA A 36 3.17 2.62 -8.03
CA ALA A 36 2.17 3.10 -7.07
C ALA A 36 0.94 3.72 -7.76
N ASN A 37 1.13 4.31 -8.95
CA ASN A 37 0.02 4.84 -9.74
C ASN A 37 -0.91 3.73 -10.25
N THR A 38 -0.37 2.61 -10.71
CA THR A 38 -1.14 1.43 -11.12
C THR A 38 -1.98 0.90 -9.96
N VAL A 39 -1.38 0.77 -8.78
CA VAL A 39 -2.12 0.34 -7.56
C VAL A 39 -3.25 1.31 -7.22
N ARG A 40 -3.04 2.63 -7.34
CA ARG A 40 -4.11 3.63 -7.18
C ARG A 40 -5.24 3.45 -8.21
N MET A 41 -4.92 3.10 -9.46
CA MET A 41 -5.95 2.84 -10.48
C MET A 41 -6.78 1.60 -10.14
N TRP A 42 -6.19 0.57 -9.54
CA TRP A 42 -6.91 -0.60 -9.03
C TRP A 42 -7.86 -0.22 -7.89
N LEU A 43 -7.38 0.55 -6.91
CA LEU A 43 -8.21 1.04 -5.79
C LEU A 43 -9.35 1.95 -6.24
N GLN A 44 -9.18 2.65 -7.37
CA GLN A 44 -10.22 3.48 -8.00
C GLN A 44 -11.17 2.68 -8.91
N GLY A 45 -10.95 1.37 -9.10
CA GLY A 45 -11.75 0.53 -10.00
C GLY A 45 -11.58 0.86 -11.49
N LYS A 46 -10.56 1.64 -11.86
CA LYS A 46 -10.30 2.03 -13.27
C LYS A 46 -9.57 0.95 -14.06
N GLN A 47 -8.85 0.09 -13.36
CA GLN A 47 -8.09 -1.03 -13.91
C GLN A 47 -8.22 -2.21 -12.98
N THR A 48 -8.08 -3.41 -13.53
CA THR A 48 -8.04 -4.66 -12.75
C THR A 48 -6.60 -5.19 -12.74
N PRO A 49 -6.07 -5.64 -11.58
CA PRO A 49 -4.78 -6.31 -11.53
C PRO A 49 -4.80 -7.58 -12.41
N ASP A 50 -3.67 -7.90 -13.04
CA ASP A 50 -3.51 -9.15 -13.78
C ASP A 50 -3.50 -10.37 -12.84
N ALA A 51 -3.64 -11.57 -13.39
CA ALA A 51 -3.75 -12.80 -12.60
C ALA A 51 -2.56 -13.03 -11.65
N LEU A 52 -1.33 -12.66 -12.07
CA LEU A 52 -0.15 -12.79 -11.21
C LEU A 52 -0.20 -11.81 -10.04
N ALA A 53 -0.57 -10.55 -10.29
CA ALA A 53 -0.72 -9.55 -9.24
C ALA A 53 -1.83 -9.93 -8.26
N GLN A 54 -2.96 -10.46 -8.74
CA GLN A 54 -4.04 -10.95 -7.90
C GLN A 54 -3.57 -12.08 -6.96
N SER A 55 -2.86 -13.08 -7.49
CA SER A 55 -2.33 -14.19 -6.69
C SER A 55 -1.33 -13.72 -5.63
N LEU A 56 -0.42 -12.78 -5.95
CA LEU A 56 0.53 -12.24 -4.98
C LEU A 56 -0.17 -11.47 -3.85
N ILE A 57 -1.20 -10.68 -4.18
CA ILE A 57 -1.96 -9.93 -3.19
C ILE A 57 -2.76 -10.89 -2.29
N ALA A 58 -3.40 -11.91 -2.88
CA ALA A 58 -4.11 -12.96 -2.16
C ALA A 58 -3.20 -13.71 -1.17
N GLU A 59 -2.01 -14.12 -1.62
CA GLU A 59 -1.01 -14.78 -0.77
C GLU A 59 -0.55 -13.87 0.38
N LYS A 60 -0.30 -12.58 0.13
CA LYS A 60 0.11 -11.63 1.18
C LYS A 60 -0.93 -11.50 2.30
N PHE A 61 -2.22 -11.57 1.97
CA PHE A 61 -3.31 -11.38 2.92
C PHE A 61 -3.93 -12.68 3.44
N ASP A 62 -3.49 -13.83 2.94
CA ASP A 62 -4.07 -15.14 3.26
C ASP A 62 -5.58 -15.19 2.98
N ILE A 63 -5.98 -14.68 1.79
CA ILE A 63 -7.37 -14.63 1.34
C ILE A 63 -7.45 -15.15 -0.09
N ASP A 64 -8.47 -15.95 -0.40
CA ASP A 64 -8.70 -16.44 -1.77
C ASP A 64 -8.84 -15.32 -2.80
N VAL A 65 -8.24 -15.53 -3.98
CA VAL A 65 -8.28 -14.58 -5.11
C VAL A 65 -9.71 -14.18 -5.46
N SER A 66 -10.64 -15.14 -5.54
CA SER A 66 -12.05 -14.88 -5.87
C SER A 66 -12.79 -14.07 -4.80
N THR A 67 -12.32 -14.10 -3.54
CA THR A 67 -12.88 -13.28 -2.46
C THR A 67 -12.36 -11.85 -2.52
N LEU A 68 -11.06 -11.66 -2.82
CA LEU A 68 -10.43 -10.34 -2.95
C LEU A 68 -10.81 -9.64 -4.27
N PHE A 69 -10.99 -10.41 -5.35
CA PHE A 69 -11.26 -9.94 -6.70
C PHE A 69 -12.46 -10.71 -7.29
N PRO A 70 -13.70 -10.41 -6.84
CA PRO A 70 -14.88 -11.12 -7.33
C PRO A 70 -15.13 -10.84 -8.82
N GLU A 71 -15.50 -11.88 -9.57
CA GLU A 71 -16.10 -11.72 -10.89
C GLU A 71 -17.52 -11.18 -10.71
N ASN A 72 -17.85 -10.06 -11.38
CA ASN A 72 -19.20 -9.51 -11.41
C ASN A 72 -20.14 -10.37 -12.27
#